data_AF-A0A563U2X4-F1
#
_entry.id   AF-A0A563U2X4-F1
#
_cell.length_a   1.000
_cell.length_b   1.000
_cell.length_c   1.000
_cell.angle_alpha   90.00
_cell.angle_beta   90.00
_cell.angle_gamma   90.00
#
_symmetry.space_group_name_H-M   'P 1'
#
loop_
_entity.id
_entity.type
_entity.pdbx_description
1 polymer ?
#
loop_
_entity_poly.entity_id
_entity_poly.type
_entity_poly.pdbx_seq_one_letter_code
_entity_poly.pdbx_strand_id
1 'polypeptide(L)' 'MAAADCNTCHNAQSKVIGPALVDIAKKYKESDVDMLAKKVISGGSGNWGTVPMTAHPDLSLDDAKAMVKYILTVK' A
#
# COMPACT_ATOMS: atom_id res chain seq x y z
N MET A 1 10.25 -11.25 -10.28
CA MET A 1 9.60 -10.89 -9.01
C MET A 1 10.21 -9.59 -8.52
N ALA A 2 9.53 -8.46 -8.70
CA ALA A 2 9.88 -7.27 -7.94
C ALA A 2 9.60 -7.61 -6.47
N ALA A 3 10.66 -7.90 -5.71
CA ALA A 3 10.58 -7.93 -4.26
C ALA A 3 10.19 -6.52 -3.85
N ALA A 4 8.90 -6.30 -3.68
CA ALA A 4 8.31 -4.99 -3.65
C ALA A 4 8.94 -4.12 -2.56
N ASP A 5 9.39 -2.92 -2.95
CA ASP A 5 10.00 -1.89 -2.10
C ASP A 5 9.09 -1.38 -0.96
N CYS A 6 7.93 -2.02 -0.75
CA CYS A 6 6.98 -1.70 0.29
C CYS A 6 7.61 -1.79 1.68
N ASN A 7 8.46 -2.78 1.92
CA ASN A 7 9.06 -3.01 3.25
C ASN A 7 10.04 -1.91 3.68
N THR A 8 10.51 -1.10 2.75
CA THR A 8 11.40 0.04 3.03
C THR A 8 10.64 1.19 3.68
N CYS A 9 9.38 1.38 3.31
CA CYS A 9 8.54 2.48 3.78
C CYS A 9 7.42 2.03 4.72
N HIS A 10 7.03 0.75 4.68
CA HIS A 10 5.96 0.16 5.46
C HIS A 10 6.49 -1.04 6.26
N ASN A 11 6.22 -1.05 7.55
CA ASN A 11 6.43 -2.22 8.39
C ASN A 11 5.08 -2.93 8.60
N ALA A 12 5.12 -4.23 8.91
CA ALA A 12 3.92 -5.00 9.21
C ALA A 12 3.10 -4.35 10.34
N GLN A 13 3.73 -4.04 11.48
CA GLN A 13 3.04 -3.69 12.72
C GLN A 13 3.28 -2.27 13.22
N SER A 14 4.29 -1.58 12.68
CA SER A 14 4.63 -0.22 13.10
C SER A 14 4.63 0.77 11.95
N LYS A 15 4.32 2.03 12.26
CA LYS A 15 4.52 3.13 11.31
C LYS A 15 6.01 3.42 11.19
N VAL A 16 6.50 3.54 9.96
CA VAL A 16 7.88 3.97 9.65
C VAL A 16 7.82 5.27 8.85
N ILE A 17 7.70 5.20 7.53
CA ILE A 17 7.45 6.35 6.67
C ILE A 17 5.95 6.37 6.34
N GLY A 18 5.48 5.26 5.76
CA GLY A 18 4.08 4.96 5.57
C GLY A 18 3.45 4.32 6.82
N PRO A 19 2.10 4.19 6.82
CA PRO A 19 1.38 3.47 7.87
C PRO A 19 1.80 2.00 7.96
N ALA A 20 1.58 1.39 9.12
CA ALA A 20 1.76 -0.05 9.28
C ALA A 20 0.79 -0.80 8.36
N LEU A 21 1.21 -1.96 7.83
CA LEU A 21 0.36 -2.78 6.96
C LEU A 21 -0.92 -3.22 7.68
N VAL A 22 -0.83 -3.54 8.98
CA VAL A 22 -2.00 -3.86 9.81
C VAL A 22 -2.99 -2.71 9.91
N ASP A 23 -2.54 -1.46 9.88
CA ASP A 23 -3.43 -0.30 9.96
C ASP A 23 -4.15 -0.08 8.63
N ILE A 24 -3.47 -0.34 7.50
CA ILE A 24 -4.09 -0.36 6.18
C ILE A 24 -5.18 -1.44 6.13
N ALA A 25 -4.87 -2.66 6.58
CA ALA A 25 -5.81 -3.77 6.64
C ALA A 25 -7.02 -3.50 7.54
N LYS A 26 -6.84 -2.77 8.65
CA LYS A 26 -7.94 -2.37 9.54
C LYS A 26 -8.83 -1.26 8.95
N LYS A 27 -8.26 -0.35 8.15
CA LYS A 27 -8.98 0.81 7.61
C LYS A 27 -9.79 0.49 6.35
N TYR A 28 -9.26 -0.37 5.49
CA TYR A 28 -9.81 -0.66 4.17
C TYR A 28 -10.35 -2.08 4.06
N LYS A 29 -11.15 -2.32 3.01
CA LYS A 29 -11.79 -3.61 2.74
C LYS A 29 -11.39 -4.13 1.37
N GLU A 30 -11.69 -5.40 1.09
CA GLU A 30 -11.47 -6.01 -0.23
C GLU A 30 -12.14 -5.24 -1.38
N SER A 31 -13.25 -4.55 -1.12
CA SER A 31 -13.91 -3.66 -2.09
C SER A 31 -13.06 -2.47 -2.52
N ASP A 32 -12.04 -2.10 -1.74
CA ASP A 32 -11.17 -0.95 -1.96
C ASP A 32 -9.90 -1.31 -2.76
N VAL A 33 -9.69 -2.59 -3.08
CA VAL A 33 -8.46 -3.10 -3.73
C VAL A 33 -8.11 -2.32 -5.00
N ASP A 34 -9.09 -2.04 -5.86
CA ASP A 34 -8.86 -1.34 -7.12
C ASP A 34 -8.44 0.13 -6.92
N MET A 35 -9.02 0.79 -5.92
CA MET A 35 -8.64 2.16 -5.55
C MET A 35 -7.22 2.19 -4.96
N LEU A 36 -6.93 1.27 -4.05
CA LEU A 36 -5.64 1.17 -3.38
C LEU A 36 -4.52 0.79 -4.37
N ALA A 37 -4.78 -0.11 -5.31
CA ALA A 37 -3.82 -0.48 -6.36
C ALA A 37 -3.47 0.74 -7.24
N LYS A 38 -4.48 1.52 -7.65
CA LYS A 38 -4.25 2.80 -8.35
C LYS A 38 -3.46 3.80 -7.50
N LYS A 39 -3.72 3.83 -6.18
CA LYS A 39 -2.98 4.70 -5.25
C LYS A 39 -1.52 4.29 -5.12
N VAL A 40 -1.21 2.99 -5.13
CA VAL A 40 0.17 2.47 -5.14
C VAL A 40 0.90 2.92 -6.42
N ILE A 41 0.26 2.78 -7.58
CA ILE A 41 0.87 3.14 -8.86
C ILE A 41 1.07 4.65 -8.97
N SER A 42 0.06 5.45 -8.62
CA SER A 42 0.09 6.92 -8.78
C SER A 42 0.71 7.70 -7.62
N GLY A 43 0.87 7.08 -6.45
CA GLY A 43 1.37 7.74 -5.25
C GLY A 43 0.43 8.79 -4.63
N GLY A 44 0.98 9.66 -3.79
CA GLY A 44 0.34 10.85 -3.23
C GLY A 44 0.12 10.80 -1.71
N SER A 45 -0.56 11.81 -1.17
CA SER A 45 -0.67 12.10 0.28
C SER A 45 -2.13 12.20 0.77
N GLY A 46 -2.32 12.50 2.06
CA GLY A 46 -3.61 12.90 2.65
C GLY A 46 -4.30 11.86 3.54
N ASN A 47 -4.21 10.56 3.21
CA ASN A 47 -4.93 9.51 3.94
C ASN A 47 -4.33 9.14 5.30
N TRP A 48 -3.03 9.38 5.48
CA TRP A 48 -2.22 8.93 6.62
C TRP A 48 -1.24 9.99 7.14
N GLY A 49 -1.35 11.22 6.62
CA GLY A 49 -0.48 12.34 6.95
C GLY A 49 -0.12 13.19 5.74
N THR A 50 0.83 14.10 5.96
CA THR A 50 1.32 15.07 4.97
C THR A 50 2.43 14.50 4.08
N VAL A 51 3.12 13.44 4.52
CA VAL A 51 4.19 12.79 3.74
C VAL A 51 3.56 12.04 2.55
N PRO A 52 3.92 12.38 1.29
CA PRO A 52 3.43 11.68 0.13
C PRO A 52 4.12 10.32 -0.04
N MET A 53 3.36 9.33 -0.49
CA MET A 53 3.92 8.08 -1.00
C MET A 53 4.39 8.30 -2.45
N THR A 54 5.62 7.87 -2.76
CA THR A 54 6.16 7.92 -4.12
C THR A 54 5.33 7.05 -5.06
N ALA A 55 5.20 7.45 -6.33
CA ALA A 55 4.54 6.66 -7.34
C ALA A 55 5.37 5.40 -7.68
N HIS A 56 4.69 4.31 -8.00
CA HIS A 56 5.30 3.07 -8.50
C HIS A 56 4.80 2.78 -9.93
N PRO A 57 5.21 3.58 -10.94
CA PRO A 57 4.67 3.51 -12.30
C PRO A 57 5.02 2.21 -13.04
N ASP A 58 6.07 1.52 -12.59
CA ASP A 58 6.52 0.26 -13.21
C ASP A 58 5.69 -0.96 -12.76
N LEU A 59 4.80 -0.80 -11.78
CA LEU A 59 3.90 -1.87 -11.36
C LEU A 59 2.71 -1.97 -12.32
N SER A 60 2.44 -3.20 -12.77
CA SER A 60 1.19 -3.49 -13.43
C SER A 60 0.02 -3.34 -12.45
N LEU A 61 -1.17 -3.06 -12.98
CA LEU A 61 -2.37 -2.97 -12.13
C LEU A 61 -2.65 -4.30 -11.42
N ASP A 62 -2.42 -5.43 -12.08
CA ASP A 62 -2.69 -6.75 -11.51
C ASP A 62 -1.71 -7.10 -10.39
N ASP A 63 -0.42 -6.79 -10.54
CA ASP A 63 0.57 -6.95 -9.48
C ASP A 63 0.22 -6.05 -8.28
N ALA A 64 -0.12 -4.79 -8.52
CA ALA A 64 -0.53 -3.86 -7.46
C ALA A 64 -1.78 -4.36 -6.73
N LYS A 65 -2.77 -4.92 -7.43
CA LYS A 65 -3.95 -5.55 -6.81
C LYS A 65 -3.58 -6.77 -5.96
N ALA A 66 -2.69 -7.64 -6.45
CA ALA A 66 -2.24 -8.81 -5.70
C ALA A 66 -1.52 -8.41 -4.40
N MET A 67 -0.66 -7.40 -4.47
CA MET A 67 0.03 -6.84 -3.31
C MET A 67 -0.94 -6.24 -2.30
N VAL A 68 -1.90 -5.43 -2.76
CA VAL A 68 -2.92 -4.82 -1.87
C VAL A 68 -3.76 -5.90 -1.19
N LYS A 69 -4.23 -6.92 -1.93
CA LYS A 69 -4.97 -8.04 -1.34
C LYS A 69 -4.17 -8.71 -0.24
N TYR A 70 -2.88 -8.97 -0.48
CA TYR A 70 -2.01 -9.50 0.56
C TYR A 70 -1.97 -8.59 1.80
N ILE A 71 -1.78 -7.28 1.62
CA ILE A 71 -1.77 -6.30 2.72
C ILE A 71 -3.06 -6.37 3.54
N LEU A 72 -4.22 -6.49 2.91
CA LEU A 72 -5.53 -6.57 3.59
C LEU A 72 -5.71 -7.85 4.41
N THR A 73 -4.88 -8.88 4.21
CA THR A 73 -4.88 -10.10 5.03
C THR A 73 -3.99 -10.01 6.27
N VAL A 74 -3.15 -8.97 6.39
CA VAL A 74 -2.21 -8.78 7.51
C VAL A 74 -2.99 -8.39 8.79
N LYS A 75 -2.63 -8.99 9.93
CA LYS A 75 -3.29 -8.79 11.24
C LYS A 75 -2.39 -8.16 12.28
#